data_AF-A0A556MIK6-F1
#
_entry.id   AF-A0A556MIK6-F1
#
_cell.length_a   1.000
_cell.length_b   1.000
_cell.length_c   1.000
_cell.angle_alpha   90.00
_cell.angle_beta   90.00
_cell.angle_gamma   90.00
#
_symmetry.space_group_name_H-M   'P 1'
#
loop_
_entity.id
_entity.type
_entity.pdbx_description
1 polymer ?
#
loop_
_entity_poly.entity_id
_entity_poly.type
_entity_poly.pdbx_seq_one_letter_code
_entity_poly.pdbx_strand_id
1 'polypeptide(L)'
;MSSPLMQGQTRQRPPRKQSQAHPGIHPLSPLTHSTQRFQQLPPPLGQPPYHYNIEDAIPGITAKASALGKIVFHTVGDTGGIKNAEYQANVASIMKGDLNKGDDAPSFFYHLGDLVYYNGEIDKYYDQFYEPYDHYNVPIFAIPGNHDGDPIDASQTSLDGWVQYFTTAKPHVDPISKDAPRVTLSLPNVYYTLISPFVTIVGMYTNVPEHGSIDSVQQQWLTNELYTASKDKALIVSLHHPIYSFDDHHSGSPAMADALQHAINDSRRVPNMVLTAHVHNVQRIEKEIIEDRVTPFFVAGNGGYYHLHHLTAAAGDVDDNTGAKLMFGNDKDHGFMTLSVDKDNINGTITLVDKNGEASQGDTFTYPAAAQFLPGNVVINL
;
A
#
# COMPACT_ATOMS: atom_id res chain seq x y z
N MET A 1 2.97 22.11 -20.77
CA MET A 1 3.46 20.97 -21.58
C MET A 1 4.94 20.83 -21.30
N SER A 2 5.36 19.72 -20.70
CA SER A 2 6.80 19.42 -20.61
C SER A 2 7.34 19.21 -22.02
N SER A 3 8.53 19.73 -22.31
CA SER A 3 9.20 19.43 -23.58
C SER A 3 9.48 17.93 -23.62
N PRO A 4 9.26 17.23 -24.75
CA PRO A 4 9.72 15.85 -24.90
C PRO A 4 11.24 15.80 -24.64
N LEU A 5 11.72 14.72 -23.99
CA LEU A 5 13.16 14.53 -23.79
C LEU A 5 13.88 14.44 -25.13
N MET A 6 15.05 15.07 -25.21
CA MET A 6 15.96 14.86 -26.31
C MET A 6 16.67 13.50 -26.19
N GLN A 7 17.24 13.01 -27.28
CA GLN A 7 17.99 11.75 -27.31
C GLN A 7 19.09 11.73 -26.23
N GLY A 8 19.10 10.69 -25.39
CA GLY A 8 20.07 10.53 -24.32
C GLY A 8 19.82 11.37 -23.06
N GLN A 9 18.77 12.19 -23.03
CA GLN A 9 18.34 12.84 -21.79
C GLN A 9 17.59 11.86 -20.88
N THR A 10 17.67 12.11 -19.58
CA THR A 10 16.86 11.45 -18.56
C THR A 10 15.87 12.44 -17.95
N ARG A 11 14.88 11.93 -17.21
CA ARG A 11 13.93 12.76 -16.46
C ARG A 11 14.68 13.61 -15.43
N GLN A 12 14.20 14.82 -15.18
CA GLN A 12 14.67 15.62 -14.06
C GLN A 12 14.22 14.97 -12.75
N ARG A 13 15.04 15.10 -11.69
CA ARG A 13 14.63 14.69 -10.35
C ARG A 13 13.45 15.55 -9.87
N PRO A 14 12.55 15.00 -9.04
CA PRO A 14 11.57 15.79 -8.32
C PRO A 14 12.23 16.98 -7.59
N PRO A 15 11.57 18.15 -7.56
CA PRO A 15 12.09 19.30 -6.85
C PRO A 15 12.22 19.03 -5.35
N ARG A 16 13.21 19.66 -4.70
CA ARG A 16 13.39 19.52 -3.25
C ARG A 16 12.20 20.07 -2.48
N LYS A 17 11.86 19.39 -1.37
CA LYS A 17 10.76 19.77 -0.46
C LYS A 17 9.38 19.84 -1.11
N GLN A 18 9.19 19.19 -2.25
CA GLN A 18 7.88 19.05 -2.88
C GLN A 18 7.40 17.60 -2.71
N SER A 19 6.19 17.46 -2.20
CA SER A 19 5.49 16.19 -1.95
C SER A 19 4.77 15.67 -3.20
N GLN A 20 4.59 16.52 -4.21
CA GLN A 20 4.07 16.20 -5.54
C GLN A 20 4.92 16.92 -6.59
N ALA A 21 5.20 16.29 -7.75
CA ALA A 21 6.02 16.95 -8.79
C ALA A 21 5.30 18.13 -9.45
N HIS A 22 3.97 18.15 -9.42
CA HIS A 22 3.13 19.24 -9.90
C HIS A 22 1.89 19.36 -9.02
N PRO A 23 1.50 20.57 -8.56
CA PRO A 23 0.17 20.76 -8.01
C PRO A 23 -0.87 20.62 -9.14
N GLY A 24 -1.86 19.74 -8.97
CA GLY A 24 -2.94 19.51 -9.94
C GLY A 24 -2.60 18.49 -11.03
N ILE A 25 -3.18 18.64 -12.23
CA ILE A 25 -3.14 17.59 -13.27
C ILE A 25 -1.70 17.29 -13.72
N HIS A 26 -1.26 16.05 -13.47
CA HIS A 26 0.00 15.54 -14.00
C HIS A 26 -0.02 15.60 -15.54
N PRO A 27 0.96 16.26 -16.18
CA PRO A 27 1.05 16.24 -17.64
C PRO A 27 1.28 14.79 -18.07
N LEU A 28 0.53 14.33 -19.09
CA LEU A 28 0.80 13.04 -19.73
C LEU A 28 2.28 12.97 -20.08
N SER A 29 3.02 12.13 -19.37
CA SER A 29 4.45 11.98 -19.61
C SER A 29 4.63 11.26 -20.94
N PRO A 30 5.28 11.88 -21.95
CA PRO A 30 5.61 11.18 -23.19
C PRO A 30 6.73 10.14 -23.00
N LEU A 31 7.13 9.89 -21.75
CA LEU A 31 8.32 9.13 -21.35
C LEU A 31 7.96 7.87 -20.58
N THR A 32 6.77 7.34 -20.76
CA THR A 32 6.40 6.02 -20.26
C THR A 32 7.01 4.97 -21.18
N HIS A 33 7.55 3.89 -20.62
CA HIS A 33 7.85 2.71 -21.44
C HIS A 33 6.59 2.31 -22.21
N SER A 34 6.71 1.74 -23.42
CA SER A 34 5.56 1.34 -24.24
C SER A 34 4.60 0.36 -23.54
N THR A 35 5.05 -0.25 -22.45
CA THR A 35 4.32 -1.19 -21.58
C THR A 35 3.57 -0.49 -20.43
N GLN A 36 4.00 0.70 -20.01
CA GLN A 36 3.44 1.47 -18.88
C GLN A 36 2.15 2.25 -19.23
N ARG A 37 1.20 1.56 -19.87
CA ARG A 37 -0.15 2.07 -20.14
C ARG A 37 -1.13 1.42 -19.18
N PHE A 38 -2.32 2.01 -19.04
CA PHE A 38 -3.40 1.36 -18.31
C PHE A 38 -3.67 -0.03 -18.91
N GLN A 39 -3.62 -1.05 -18.07
CA GLN A 39 -3.93 -2.42 -18.43
C GLN A 39 -5.37 -2.75 -18.03
N GLN A 40 -6.04 -3.54 -18.86
CA GLN A 40 -7.38 -4.01 -18.55
C GLN A 40 -7.37 -4.87 -17.28
N LEU A 41 -8.33 -4.63 -16.40
CA LEU A 41 -8.45 -5.38 -15.16
C LEU A 41 -8.92 -6.82 -15.43
N PRO A 42 -8.39 -7.83 -14.72
CA PRO A 42 -8.86 -9.20 -14.81
C PRO A 42 -10.31 -9.32 -14.29
N PRO A 43 -11.05 -10.36 -14.69
CA PRO A 43 -12.41 -10.58 -14.20
C PRO A 43 -12.41 -10.84 -12.67
N PRO A 44 -13.35 -10.26 -11.92
CA PRO A 44 -13.46 -10.52 -10.48
C PRO A 44 -14.01 -11.94 -10.21
N LEU A 45 -13.74 -12.47 -9.02
CA LEU A 45 -14.40 -13.68 -8.50
C LEU A 45 -15.85 -13.40 -8.06
N GLY A 46 -16.08 -12.20 -7.52
CA GLY A 46 -17.36 -11.78 -6.96
C GLY A 46 -18.03 -10.63 -7.72
N GLN A 47 -19.15 -10.15 -7.18
CA GLN A 47 -19.79 -8.91 -7.63
C GLN A 47 -19.42 -7.75 -6.69
N PRO A 48 -19.46 -6.49 -7.15
CA PRO A 48 -19.28 -5.35 -6.28
C PRO A 48 -20.32 -5.37 -5.13
N PRO A 49 -19.97 -4.91 -3.92
CA PRO A 49 -18.84 -4.04 -3.60
C PRO A 49 -17.51 -4.73 -3.27
N TYR A 50 -17.32 -6.02 -3.60
CA TYR A 50 -16.04 -6.73 -3.40
C TYR A 50 -15.53 -6.70 -1.96
N HIS A 51 -16.41 -6.95 -1.00
CA HIS A 51 -16.03 -7.08 0.41
C HIS A 51 -15.43 -8.47 0.65
N TYR A 52 -14.32 -8.52 1.37
CA TYR A 52 -13.72 -9.74 1.88
C TYR A 52 -13.80 -9.73 3.40
N ASN A 53 -14.49 -10.71 3.99
CA ASN A 53 -14.56 -10.83 5.43
C ASN A 53 -13.32 -11.58 5.93
N ILE A 54 -12.56 -10.99 6.85
CA ILE A 54 -11.32 -11.61 7.35
C ILE A 54 -11.55 -12.99 8.00
N GLU A 55 -12.76 -13.27 8.48
CA GLU A 55 -13.17 -14.58 9.00
C GLU A 55 -13.03 -15.71 7.95
N ASP A 56 -13.13 -15.39 6.67
CA ASP A 56 -13.03 -16.37 5.59
C ASP A 56 -11.60 -16.92 5.47
N ALA A 57 -10.59 -16.12 5.82
CA ALA A 57 -9.18 -16.53 5.84
C ALA A 57 -8.70 -16.94 7.24
N ILE A 58 -9.27 -16.35 8.31
CA ILE A 58 -8.85 -16.58 9.70
C ILE A 58 -10.09 -16.85 10.57
N PRO A 59 -10.64 -18.08 10.54
CA PRO A 59 -11.82 -18.40 11.33
C PRO A 59 -11.60 -18.15 12.84
N GLY A 60 -12.52 -17.42 13.47
CA GLY A 60 -12.50 -17.08 14.89
C GLY A 60 -11.75 -15.78 15.23
N ILE A 61 -11.21 -15.07 14.24
CA ILE A 61 -10.43 -13.85 14.46
C ILE A 61 -11.26 -12.74 15.11
N THR A 62 -12.54 -12.61 14.81
CA THR A 62 -13.42 -11.61 15.43
C THR A 62 -13.58 -11.85 16.91
N ALA A 63 -13.77 -13.09 17.33
CA ALA A 63 -13.86 -13.44 18.75
C ALA A 63 -12.53 -13.17 19.47
N LYS A 64 -11.40 -13.58 18.86
CA LYS A 64 -10.05 -13.33 19.40
C LYS A 64 -9.76 -11.83 19.54
N ALA A 65 -9.95 -11.06 18.47
CA ALA A 65 -9.70 -9.62 18.46
C ALA A 65 -10.61 -8.90 19.48
N SER A 66 -11.88 -9.30 19.57
CA SER A 66 -12.81 -8.74 20.57
C SER A 66 -12.36 -9.02 22.00
N ALA A 67 -11.86 -10.23 22.28
CA ALA A 67 -11.33 -10.58 23.61
C ALA A 67 -10.05 -9.80 23.96
N LEU A 68 -9.19 -9.55 22.97
CA LEU A 68 -7.98 -8.74 23.13
C LEU A 68 -8.25 -7.23 23.11
N GLY A 69 -9.42 -6.80 22.64
CA GLY A 69 -9.79 -5.40 22.46
C GLY A 69 -9.07 -4.71 21.29
N LYS A 70 -8.38 -5.47 20.43
CA LYS A 70 -7.59 -4.94 19.32
C LYS A 70 -7.34 -5.97 18.22
N ILE A 71 -6.88 -5.50 17.06
CA ILE A 71 -6.26 -6.33 16.02
C ILE A 71 -4.89 -5.78 15.65
N VAL A 72 -3.91 -6.67 15.47
CA VAL A 72 -2.54 -6.32 15.09
C VAL A 72 -2.23 -6.87 13.71
N PHE A 73 -1.55 -6.12 12.85
CA PHE A 73 -1.11 -6.59 11.53
C PHE A 73 0.14 -5.87 11.05
N HIS A 74 0.91 -6.53 10.18
CA HIS A 74 2.01 -5.90 9.46
C HIS A 74 1.54 -5.22 8.17
N THR A 75 2.26 -4.20 7.72
CA THR A 75 2.04 -3.57 6.40
C THR A 75 3.34 -3.01 5.83
N VAL A 76 3.58 -3.27 4.55
CA VAL A 76 4.70 -2.80 3.72
C VAL A 76 4.44 -3.21 2.25
N GLY A 77 5.03 -2.53 1.28
CA GLY A 77 5.09 -2.92 -0.13
C GLY A 77 6.53 -3.08 -0.62
N ASP A 78 6.71 -3.28 -1.92
CA ASP A 78 8.02 -3.23 -2.57
C ASP A 78 9.01 -4.27 -2.00
N THR A 79 8.54 -5.51 -1.83
CA THR A 79 9.33 -6.53 -1.14
C THR A 79 10.23 -7.30 -2.07
N GLY A 80 9.85 -7.49 -3.34
CA GLY A 80 10.46 -8.49 -4.23
C GLY A 80 11.99 -8.40 -4.29
N GLY A 81 12.63 -9.45 -3.78
CA GLY A 81 14.06 -9.55 -3.47
C GLY A 81 14.95 -9.76 -4.68
N ILE A 82 14.72 -9.05 -5.78
CA ILE A 82 15.59 -9.15 -6.95
C ILE A 82 16.96 -8.51 -6.68
N LYS A 83 17.98 -9.05 -7.33
CA LYS A 83 19.42 -8.69 -7.19
C LYS A 83 20.02 -8.98 -5.82
N ASN A 84 19.43 -8.46 -4.74
CA ASN A 84 19.90 -8.63 -3.36
C ASN A 84 18.77 -9.14 -2.47
N ALA A 85 18.40 -10.42 -2.62
CA ALA A 85 17.28 -11.04 -1.90
C ALA A 85 17.43 -11.01 -0.36
N GLU A 86 18.66 -10.90 0.16
CA GLU A 86 18.93 -10.83 1.59
C GLU A 86 18.20 -9.67 2.28
N TYR A 87 17.98 -8.53 1.62
CA TYR A 87 17.26 -7.42 2.24
C TYR A 87 15.81 -7.79 2.55
N GLN A 88 15.10 -8.41 1.59
CA GLN A 88 13.76 -8.93 1.82
C GLN A 88 13.78 -10.05 2.87
N ALA A 89 14.72 -11.00 2.76
CA ALA A 89 14.82 -12.11 3.70
C ALA A 89 15.06 -11.64 5.14
N ASN A 90 15.86 -10.59 5.34
CA ASN A 90 16.11 -9.96 6.63
C ASN A 90 14.83 -9.33 7.19
N VAL A 91 14.11 -8.54 6.40
CA VAL A 91 12.80 -7.97 6.79
C VAL A 91 11.82 -9.08 7.17
N ALA A 92 11.67 -10.09 6.32
CA ALA A 92 10.78 -11.21 6.56
C ALA A 92 11.18 -12.01 7.81
N SER A 93 12.48 -12.16 8.10
CA SER A 93 12.97 -12.82 9.33
C SER A 93 12.48 -12.12 10.59
N ILE A 94 12.56 -10.78 10.64
CA ILE A 94 12.05 -10.01 11.78
C ILE A 94 10.51 -10.13 11.88
N MET A 95 9.80 -10.02 10.75
CA MET A 95 8.34 -10.20 10.71
C MET A 95 7.91 -11.59 11.20
N LYS A 96 8.67 -12.64 10.90
CA LYS A 96 8.43 -14.01 11.39
C LYS A 96 8.64 -14.11 12.90
N GLY A 97 9.66 -13.43 13.42
CA GLY A 97 9.90 -13.30 14.87
C GLY A 97 8.69 -12.70 15.61
N ASP A 98 8.08 -11.67 15.02
CA ASP A 98 6.93 -10.94 15.58
C ASP A 98 5.68 -11.82 15.80
N LEU A 99 5.56 -12.94 15.07
CA LEU A 99 4.48 -13.92 15.27
C LEU A 99 4.51 -14.60 16.64
N ASN A 100 5.63 -14.50 17.37
CA ASN A 100 5.79 -15.08 18.71
C ASN A 100 5.51 -14.08 19.85
N LYS A 101 5.02 -12.86 19.56
CA LYS A 101 4.75 -11.80 20.54
C LYS A 101 3.45 -11.99 21.35
N GLY A 102 2.90 -13.20 21.42
CA GLY A 102 1.70 -13.51 22.20
C GLY A 102 0.49 -12.68 21.76
N ASP A 103 -0.09 -11.91 22.69
CA ASP A 103 -1.26 -11.06 22.44
C ASP A 103 -0.97 -9.87 21.50
N ASP A 104 0.30 -9.54 21.29
CA ASP A 104 0.77 -8.52 20.36
C ASP A 104 1.20 -9.09 19.00
N ALA A 105 1.07 -10.41 18.80
CA ALA A 105 1.41 -11.04 17.53
C ALA A 105 0.47 -10.55 16.40
N PRO A 106 1.01 -10.20 15.22
CA PRO A 106 0.20 -9.78 14.08
C PRO A 106 -0.65 -10.96 13.59
N SER A 107 -1.91 -10.68 13.32
CA SER A 107 -2.89 -11.66 12.84
C SER A 107 -2.82 -11.85 11.32
N PHE A 108 -2.25 -10.89 10.60
CA PHE A 108 -2.03 -10.95 9.15
C PHE A 108 -0.96 -9.95 8.72
N PHE A 109 -0.55 -10.03 7.45
CA PHE A 109 0.22 -9.01 6.74
C PHE A 109 -0.65 -8.43 5.62
N TYR A 110 -0.76 -7.11 5.55
CA TYR A 110 -1.39 -6.37 4.46
C TYR A 110 -0.32 -5.75 3.54
N HIS A 111 -0.08 -6.38 2.40
CA HIS A 111 0.95 -5.97 1.43
C HIS A 111 0.44 -4.85 0.51
N LEU A 112 1.26 -3.83 0.30
CA LEU A 112 0.88 -2.60 -0.43
C LEU A 112 1.26 -2.63 -1.92
N GLY A 113 1.35 -3.81 -2.54
CA GLY A 113 1.74 -3.98 -3.95
C GLY A 113 3.25 -4.09 -4.19
N ASP A 114 3.58 -4.48 -5.42
CA ASP A 114 4.92 -4.84 -5.92
C ASP A 114 5.53 -6.01 -5.17
N LEU A 115 4.86 -7.16 -5.30
CA LEU A 115 5.29 -8.44 -4.74
C LEU A 115 6.39 -9.06 -5.58
N VAL A 116 6.22 -9.01 -6.91
CA VAL A 116 7.11 -9.67 -7.88
C VAL A 116 7.66 -8.66 -8.88
N TYR A 117 8.92 -8.31 -8.72
CA TYR A 117 9.64 -7.44 -9.64
C TYR A 117 10.20 -8.24 -10.83
N TYR A 118 10.23 -7.68 -12.04
CA TYR A 118 9.72 -6.36 -12.41
C TYR A 118 8.33 -6.39 -13.06
N ASN A 119 7.84 -7.56 -13.45
CA ASN A 119 6.74 -7.62 -14.41
C ASN A 119 5.67 -8.65 -13.99
N GLY A 120 5.63 -9.01 -12.70
CA GLY A 120 4.64 -9.90 -12.13
C GLY A 120 4.74 -11.32 -12.70
N GLU A 121 5.92 -11.73 -13.15
CA GLU A 121 6.11 -13.01 -13.83
C GLU A 121 5.80 -14.18 -12.90
N ILE A 122 4.93 -15.08 -13.35
CA ILE A 122 4.47 -16.23 -12.57
C ILE A 122 5.66 -17.05 -12.05
N ASP A 123 6.67 -17.31 -12.89
CA ASP A 123 7.82 -18.14 -12.55
C ASP A 123 8.73 -17.54 -11.45
N LYS A 124 8.54 -16.27 -11.09
CA LYS A 124 9.28 -15.58 -10.02
C LYS A 124 8.58 -15.55 -8.68
N TYR A 125 7.33 -16.00 -8.60
CA TYR A 125 6.59 -16.02 -7.33
C TYR A 125 7.28 -16.86 -6.25
N TYR A 126 7.91 -17.98 -6.62
CA TYR A 126 8.62 -18.81 -5.64
C TYR A 126 9.71 -18.01 -4.93
N ASP A 127 10.65 -17.44 -5.68
CA ASP A 127 11.83 -16.75 -5.13
C ASP A 127 11.46 -15.43 -4.43
N GLN A 128 10.43 -14.71 -4.90
CA GLN A 128 10.13 -13.36 -4.44
C GLN A 128 8.97 -13.26 -3.44
N PHE A 129 8.08 -14.26 -3.38
CA PHE A 129 6.91 -14.23 -2.52
C PHE A 129 6.77 -15.46 -1.62
N TYR A 130 6.93 -16.68 -2.14
CA TYR A 130 6.77 -17.87 -1.30
C TYR A 130 7.95 -18.09 -0.37
N GLU A 131 9.16 -18.16 -0.91
CA GLU A 131 10.39 -18.50 -0.16
C GLU A 131 10.73 -17.49 0.95
N PRO A 132 10.73 -16.15 0.72
CA PRO A 132 11.10 -15.19 1.77
C PRO A 132 10.17 -15.24 2.99
N TYR A 133 8.88 -15.50 2.73
CA TYR A 133 7.82 -15.58 3.72
C TYR A 133 7.46 -17.03 4.09
N ASP A 134 8.38 -17.97 3.88
CA ASP A 134 8.31 -19.30 4.47
C ASP A 134 8.11 -19.16 5.99
N HIS A 135 7.29 -20.01 6.61
CA HIS A 135 7.00 -19.94 8.05
C HIS A 135 6.37 -18.63 8.57
N TYR A 136 6.11 -17.61 7.73
CA TYR A 136 5.22 -16.50 8.09
C TYR A 136 3.77 -17.02 8.08
N ASN A 137 3.36 -17.68 9.17
CA ASN A 137 2.27 -18.65 9.20
C ASN A 137 0.86 -18.05 9.32
N VAL A 138 0.72 -16.73 9.16
CA VAL A 138 -0.57 -16.03 9.07
C VAL A 138 -0.82 -15.55 7.62
N PRO A 139 -2.07 -15.22 7.25
CA PRO A 139 -2.37 -14.76 5.89
C PRO A 139 -1.63 -13.50 5.49
N ILE A 140 -1.26 -13.44 4.22
CA ILE A 140 -0.79 -12.23 3.54
C ILE A 140 -1.89 -11.81 2.58
N PHE A 141 -2.57 -10.71 2.89
CA PHE A 141 -3.47 -10.02 1.99
C PHE A 141 -2.67 -8.99 1.20
N ALA A 142 -3.10 -8.62 0.00
CA ALA A 142 -2.38 -7.64 -0.81
C ALA A 142 -3.34 -6.82 -1.66
N ILE A 143 -2.95 -5.59 -1.97
CA ILE A 143 -3.31 -4.93 -3.24
C ILE A 143 -2.16 -5.12 -4.23
N PRO A 144 -2.39 -5.06 -5.56
CA PRO A 144 -1.30 -5.10 -6.53
C PRO A 144 -0.64 -3.74 -6.71
N GLY A 145 0.64 -3.74 -7.08
CA GLY A 145 1.39 -2.58 -7.54
C GLY A 145 1.58 -2.56 -9.07
N ASN A 146 2.36 -1.61 -9.57
CA ASN A 146 2.60 -1.50 -11.02
C ASN A 146 3.46 -2.65 -11.56
N HIS A 147 4.46 -3.12 -10.80
CA HIS A 147 5.31 -4.21 -11.23
C HIS A 147 4.55 -5.55 -11.30
N ASP A 148 3.54 -5.75 -10.46
CA ASP A 148 2.67 -6.93 -10.56
C ASP A 148 1.82 -6.95 -11.85
N GLY A 149 1.60 -5.77 -12.46
CA GLY A 149 0.67 -5.55 -13.56
C GLY A 149 1.28 -5.25 -14.92
N ASP A 150 2.61 -5.12 -15.04
CA ASP A 150 3.30 -4.67 -16.27
C ASP A 150 3.93 -5.82 -17.06
N PRO A 151 3.19 -6.65 -17.82
CA PRO A 151 3.79 -7.78 -18.52
C PRO A 151 4.78 -7.32 -19.61
N ILE A 152 5.90 -8.04 -19.74
CA ILE A 152 6.97 -7.76 -20.72
C ILE A 152 6.46 -7.87 -22.16
N ASP A 153 5.63 -8.88 -22.42
CA ASP A 153 5.05 -9.17 -23.72
C ASP A 153 3.69 -9.86 -23.60
N ALA A 154 3.11 -10.29 -24.72
CA ALA A 154 1.78 -10.88 -24.79
C ALA A 154 1.69 -12.33 -24.28
N SER A 155 2.78 -12.94 -23.81
CA SER A 155 2.77 -14.29 -23.23
C SER A 155 2.10 -14.35 -21.85
N GLN A 156 2.02 -13.21 -21.15
CA GLN A 156 1.34 -13.06 -19.88
C GLN A 156 0.36 -11.87 -19.95
N THR A 157 -0.82 -12.02 -19.37
CA THR A 157 -1.73 -10.88 -19.18
C THR A 157 -1.38 -10.11 -17.91
N SER A 158 -1.78 -8.84 -17.82
CA SER A 158 -1.60 -8.05 -16.60
C SER A 158 -2.21 -8.76 -15.39
N LEU A 159 -1.48 -8.76 -14.26
CA LEU A 159 -1.84 -9.38 -12.99
C LEU A 159 -2.00 -10.91 -12.99
N ASP A 160 -1.58 -11.63 -14.03
CA ASP A 160 -1.80 -13.09 -14.14
C ASP A 160 -1.28 -13.87 -12.91
N GLY A 161 -0.02 -13.65 -12.51
CA GLY A 161 0.51 -14.27 -11.29
C GLY A 161 -0.20 -13.83 -10.02
N TRP A 162 -0.61 -12.56 -9.94
CA TRP A 162 -1.29 -12.02 -8.77
C TRP A 162 -2.66 -12.68 -8.60
N VAL A 163 -3.45 -12.79 -9.66
CA VAL A 163 -4.77 -13.43 -9.62
C VAL A 163 -4.69 -14.93 -9.33
N GLN A 164 -3.64 -15.61 -9.81
CA GLN A 164 -3.41 -17.02 -9.55
C GLN A 164 -3.20 -17.33 -8.07
N TYR A 165 -2.60 -16.42 -7.29
CA TYR A 165 -2.45 -16.59 -5.85
C TYR A 165 -3.58 -15.96 -5.03
N PHE A 166 -3.97 -14.72 -5.32
CA PHE A 166 -4.84 -13.94 -4.44
C PHE A 166 -6.33 -14.14 -4.71
N THR A 167 -6.72 -14.57 -5.92
CA THR A 167 -8.13 -14.63 -6.36
C THR A 167 -8.52 -16.03 -6.84
N THR A 168 -8.18 -17.06 -6.06
CA THR A 168 -8.59 -18.43 -6.35
C THR A 168 -10.00 -18.71 -5.82
N ALA A 169 -10.89 -19.19 -6.70
CA ALA A 169 -12.28 -19.52 -6.31
C ALA A 169 -12.34 -20.62 -5.24
N LYS A 170 -11.33 -21.50 -5.21
CA LYS A 170 -11.13 -22.54 -4.20
C LYS A 170 -9.68 -22.48 -3.72
N PRO A 171 -9.43 -21.91 -2.54
CA PRO A 171 -8.12 -21.92 -1.89
C PRO A 171 -7.47 -23.32 -1.93
N HIS A 172 -6.21 -23.38 -2.35
CA HIS A 172 -5.42 -24.60 -2.45
C HIS A 172 -3.93 -24.30 -2.26
N VAL A 173 -3.09 -25.31 -2.13
CA VAL A 173 -1.63 -25.13 -2.17
C VAL A 173 -1.20 -25.24 -3.64
N ASP A 174 -0.70 -24.15 -4.20
CA ASP A 174 -0.20 -24.13 -5.58
C ASP A 174 1.16 -24.85 -5.66
N PRO A 175 1.37 -25.81 -6.58
CA PRO A 175 2.66 -26.47 -6.76
C PRO A 175 3.86 -25.52 -6.96
N ILE A 176 3.64 -24.29 -7.44
CA ILE A 176 4.71 -23.30 -7.61
C ILE A 176 5.39 -22.91 -6.28
N SER A 177 4.71 -23.09 -5.14
CA SER A 177 5.24 -22.76 -3.82
C SER A 177 6.33 -23.72 -3.34
N LYS A 178 6.55 -24.86 -4.02
CA LYS A 178 7.56 -25.88 -3.69
C LYS A 178 7.60 -26.21 -2.18
N ASP A 179 8.73 -26.04 -1.52
CA ASP A 179 8.99 -26.28 -0.10
C ASP A 179 8.63 -25.11 0.83
N ALA A 180 8.05 -24.03 0.29
CA ALA A 180 7.42 -22.95 1.03
C ALA A 180 5.87 -22.94 0.84
N PRO A 181 5.16 -24.04 1.16
CA PRO A 181 3.74 -24.17 0.87
C PRO A 181 2.90 -23.13 1.58
N ARG A 182 2.04 -22.46 0.81
CA ARG A 182 1.06 -21.50 1.30
C ARG A 182 -0.26 -21.71 0.58
N VAL A 183 -1.36 -21.63 1.33
CA VAL A 183 -2.71 -21.73 0.76
C VAL A 183 -3.04 -20.41 0.08
N THR A 184 -3.48 -20.47 -1.18
CA THR A 184 -3.95 -19.32 -1.97
C THR A 184 -5.16 -18.65 -1.31
N LEU A 185 -5.43 -17.39 -1.64
CA LEU A 185 -6.59 -16.66 -1.14
C LEU A 185 -7.73 -16.63 -2.16
N SER A 186 -8.89 -16.19 -1.69
CA SER A 186 -10.12 -16.03 -2.47
C SER A 186 -10.59 -14.57 -2.46
N LEU A 187 -9.66 -13.62 -2.60
CA LEU A 187 -10.00 -12.20 -2.69
C LEU A 187 -10.98 -11.97 -3.85
N PRO A 188 -12.01 -11.12 -3.66
CA PRO A 188 -13.12 -11.04 -4.60
C PRO A 188 -12.75 -10.33 -5.90
N ASN A 189 -11.72 -9.47 -5.87
CA ASN A 189 -11.26 -8.64 -6.98
C ASN A 189 -9.88 -8.03 -6.65
N VAL A 190 -9.21 -7.44 -7.66
CA VAL A 190 -7.89 -6.79 -7.54
C VAL A 190 -7.91 -5.47 -6.73
N TYR A 191 -9.08 -4.86 -6.60
CA TYR A 191 -9.39 -3.84 -5.60
C TYR A 191 -10.58 -4.35 -4.80
N TYR A 192 -10.52 -4.23 -3.48
CA TYR A 192 -11.47 -4.86 -2.56
C TYR A 192 -11.44 -4.16 -1.20
N THR A 193 -12.47 -4.40 -0.40
CA THR A 193 -12.52 -3.91 0.99
C THR A 193 -12.34 -5.07 1.94
N LEU A 194 -11.28 -5.03 2.76
CA LEU A 194 -11.09 -5.97 3.85
C LEU A 194 -11.92 -5.53 5.07
N ILE A 195 -12.90 -6.36 5.42
CA ILE A 195 -13.73 -6.17 6.61
C ILE A 195 -13.10 -6.93 7.76
N SER A 196 -12.64 -6.20 8.78
CA SER A 196 -11.92 -6.75 9.92
C SER A 196 -12.49 -6.22 11.25
N PRO A 197 -12.25 -6.85 12.40
CA PRO A 197 -12.51 -6.25 13.71
C PRO A 197 -11.77 -4.92 13.85
N PHE A 198 -12.41 -3.91 14.44
CA PHE A 198 -11.87 -2.55 14.67
C PHE A 198 -11.49 -1.72 13.42
N VAL A 199 -11.23 -2.32 12.27
CA VAL A 199 -10.78 -1.63 11.06
C VAL A 199 -11.48 -2.13 9.78
N THR A 200 -11.76 -1.19 8.88
CA THR A 200 -12.12 -1.43 7.48
C THR A 200 -10.99 -0.90 6.61
N ILE A 201 -10.42 -1.74 5.74
CA ILE A 201 -9.33 -1.34 4.83
C ILE A 201 -9.86 -1.37 3.39
N VAL A 202 -9.97 -0.21 2.76
CA VAL A 202 -10.39 -0.06 1.36
C VAL A 202 -9.14 -0.07 0.48
N GLY A 203 -8.89 -1.18 -0.21
CA GLY A 203 -7.71 -1.38 -1.05
C GLY A 203 -7.98 -1.11 -2.51
N MET A 204 -7.28 -0.12 -3.06
CA MET A 204 -7.34 0.28 -4.48
C MET A 204 -6.23 -0.42 -5.28
N TYR A 205 -6.52 -0.70 -6.56
CA TYR A 205 -5.50 -1.02 -7.55
C TYR A 205 -5.31 0.18 -8.49
N THR A 206 -4.11 0.74 -8.45
CA THR A 206 -3.76 1.98 -9.16
C THR A 206 -3.09 1.75 -10.51
N ASN A 207 -3.11 0.51 -11.01
CA ASN A 207 -2.63 0.15 -12.36
C ASN A 207 -1.14 0.45 -12.60
N VAL A 208 -0.68 0.26 -13.83
CA VAL A 208 0.72 0.32 -14.26
C VAL A 208 1.29 1.73 -14.51
N PRO A 209 0.54 2.72 -15.05
CA PRO A 209 1.13 4.01 -15.39
C PRO A 209 1.87 4.65 -14.23
N GLU A 210 3.03 5.24 -14.50
CA GLU A 210 3.77 6.04 -13.53
C GLU A 210 2.85 7.15 -12.97
N HIS A 211 2.63 7.17 -11.65
CA HIS A 211 1.66 7.98 -10.90
C HIS A 211 0.24 7.40 -10.77
N GLY A 212 0.01 6.18 -11.24
CA GLY A 212 -1.24 5.47 -11.10
C GLY A 212 -2.38 5.99 -11.99
N SER A 213 -3.34 5.12 -12.23
CA SER A 213 -4.54 5.38 -13.02
C SER A 213 -5.66 4.46 -12.58
N ILE A 214 -6.86 5.00 -12.42
CA ILE A 214 -8.09 4.25 -12.15
C ILE A 214 -9.15 4.60 -13.18
N ASP A 215 -10.07 3.67 -13.43
CA ASP A 215 -11.24 3.94 -14.25
C ASP A 215 -12.39 4.55 -13.43
N SER A 216 -13.44 4.97 -14.13
CA SER A 216 -14.63 5.55 -13.49
C SER A 216 -15.39 4.56 -12.60
N VAL A 217 -15.23 3.25 -12.83
CA VAL A 217 -15.92 2.22 -12.04
C VAL A 217 -15.27 2.13 -10.66
N GLN A 218 -13.94 2.08 -10.60
CA GLN A 218 -13.21 2.07 -9.33
C GLN A 218 -13.35 3.41 -8.59
N GLN A 219 -13.44 4.56 -9.28
CA GLN A 219 -13.74 5.85 -8.64
C GLN A 219 -15.12 5.86 -7.95
N GLN A 220 -16.16 5.38 -8.63
CA GLN A 220 -17.50 5.28 -8.05
C GLN A 220 -17.54 4.28 -6.89
N TRP A 221 -16.84 3.15 -7.05
CA TRP A 221 -16.68 2.15 -6.00
C TRP A 221 -16.01 2.74 -4.76
N LEU A 222 -14.87 3.43 -4.91
CA LEU A 222 -14.16 4.08 -3.79
C LEU A 222 -15.08 5.05 -3.03
N THR A 223 -15.84 5.87 -3.75
CA THR A 223 -16.78 6.81 -3.17
C THR A 223 -17.88 6.10 -2.37
N ASN A 224 -18.43 5.01 -2.92
CA ASN A 224 -19.40 4.16 -2.23
C ASN A 224 -18.82 3.51 -0.97
N GLU A 225 -17.59 2.99 -1.04
CA GLU A 225 -16.95 2.35 0.11
C GLU A 225 -16.69 3.33 1.24
N LEU A 226 -16.22 4.54 0.94
CA LEU A 226 -16.08 5.60 1.95
C LEU A 226 -17.44 5.98 2.56
N TYR A 227 -18.49 6.11 1.73
CA TYR A 227 -19.83 6.47 2.19
C TYR A 227 -20.46 5.40 3.09
N THR A 228 -20.29 4.13 2.73
CA THR A 228 -20.95 2.99 3.40
C THR A 228 -20.11 2.36 4.51
N ALA A 229 -18.82 2.71 4.63
CA ALA A 229 -17.94 2.23 5.68
C ALA A 229 -18.55 2.43 7.08
N SER A 230 -18.42 1.40 7.92
CA SER A 230 -18.89 1.45 9.31
C SER A 230 -18.34 2.67 10.05
N LYS A 231 -19.17 3.26 10.91
CA LYS A 231 -18.79 4.39 11.76
C LYS A 231 -18.13 3.95 13.07
N ASP A 232 -18.25 2.67 13.40
CA ASP A 232 -17.75 2.07 14.65
C ASP A 232 -16.34 1.47 14.49
N LYS A 233 -15.72 1.63 13.32
CA LYS A 233 -14.40 1.10 12.98
C LYS A 233 -13.55 2.21 12.35
N ALA A 234 -12.24 2.09 12.54
CA ALA A 234 -11.27 2.84 11.75
C ALA A 234 -11.47 2.57 10.26
N LEU A 235 -11.28 3.61 9.44
CA LEU A 235 -11.27 3.49 7.99
C LEU A 235 -9.85 3.78 7.47
N ILE A 236 -9.22 2.78 6.87
CA ILE A 236 -7.93 2.93 6.19
C ILE A 236 -8.18 2.84 4.68
N VAL A 237 -7.57 3.73 3.91
CA VAL A 237 -7.49 3.61 2.45
C VAL A 237 -6.07 3.18 2.09
N SER A 238 -5.94 2.16 1.26
CA SER A 238 -4.64 1.68 0.78
C SER A 238 -4.58 1.72 -0.74
N LEU A 239 -3.43 2.14 -1.27
CA LEU A 239 -3.16 2.23 -2.69
C LEU A 239 -1.64 2.16 -2.91
N HIS A 240 -1.19 1.55 -4.00
CA HIS A 240 0.25 1.38 -4.22
C HIS A 240 0.97 2.73 -4.44
N HIS A 241 0.51 3.54 -5.40
CA HIS A 241 1.11 4.85 -5.70
C HIS A 241 0.79 5.90 -4.62
N PRO A 242 1.80 6.56 -4.02
CA PRO A 242 1.61 7.53 -2.96
C PRO A 242 0.95 8.82 -3.44
N ILE A 243 0.04 9.38 -2.64
CA ILE A 243 -0.53 10.73 -2.87
C ILE A 243 0.52 11.81 -2.61
N TYR A 244 1.31 11.64 -1.54
CA TYR A 244 2.42 12.51 -1.17
C TYR A 244 3.68 11.68 -1.01
N SER A 245 4.80 12.17 -1.54
CA SER A 245 6.12 11.59 -1.33
C SER A 245 7.20 12.66 -1.48
N PHE A 246 8.11 12.74 -0.52
CA PHE A 246 9.30 13.57 -0.57
C PHE A 246 10.51 12.80 -1.12
N ASP A 247 10.32 12.03 -2.19
CA ASP A 247 11.35 11.20 -2.80
C ASP A 247 12.03 11.85 -4.01
N ASP A 248 13.26 11.42 -4.32
CA ASP A 248 14.07 11.98 -5.41
C ASP A 248 13.99 11.22 -6.75
N HIS A 249 13.16 10.18 -6.83
CA HIS A 249 12.86 9.43 -8.06
C HIS A 249 11.37 9.52 -8.42
N HIS A 250 10.48 9.15 -7.51
CA HIS A 250 9.03 9.09 -7.70
C HIS A 250 8.33 10.15 -6.83
N SER A 251 7.69 11.13 -7.45
CA SER A 251 6.89 12.11 -6.70
C SER A 251 5.56 11.52 -6.23
N GLY A 252 4.89 12.20 -5.30
CA GLY A 252 3.46 11.95 -5.04
C GLY A 252 2.60 12.08 -6.31
N SER A 253 1.43 11.45 -6.26
CA SER A 253 0.47 11.37 -7.35
C SER A 253 -0.75 12.29 -7.12
N PRO A 254 -0.79 13.44 -7.80
CA PRO A 254 -1.98 14.24 -7.99
C PRO A 254 -3.20 13.48 -8.53
N ALA A 255 -3.01 12.49 -9.41
CA ALA A 255 -4.14 11.72 -9.92
C ALA A 255 -4.80 10.88 -8.81
N MET A 256 -3.99 10.34 -7.89
CA MET A 256 -4.51 9.64 -6.72
C MET A 256 -5.01 10.61 -5.65
N ALA A 257 -4.42 11.81 -5.56
CA ALA A 257 -4.95 12.90 -4.73
C ALA A 257 -6.38 13.26 -5.16
N ASP A 258 -6.59 13.49 -6.47
CA ASP A 258 -7.90 13.76 -7.07
C ASP A 258 -8.89 12.62 -6.79
N ALA A 259 -8.46 11.36 -6.93
CA ALA A 259 -9.33 10.20 -6.70
C ALA A 259 -9.87 10.16 -5.26
N LEU A 260 -8.97 10.29 -4.28
CA LEU A 260 -9.33 10.30 -2.87
C LEU A 260 -10.12 11.55 -2.49
N GLN A 261 -9.73 12.72 -3.01
CA GLN A 261 -10.44 13.98 -2.81
C GLN A 261 -11.88 13.92 -3.28
N HIS A 262 -12.13 13.44 -4.51
CA HIS A 262 -13.50 13.29 -5.01
C HIS A 262 -14.31 12.35 -4.12
N ALA A 263 -13.73 11.21 -3.75
CA ALA A 263 -14.40 10.26 -2.87
C ALA A 263 -14.72 10.86 -1.49
N ILE A 264 -13.81 11.63 -0.89
CA ILE A 264 -14.04 12.33 0.39
C ILE A 264 -15.11 13.43 0.23
N ASN A 265 -15.02 14.26 -0.81
CA ASN A 265 -15.95 15.36 -1.02
C ASN A 265 -17.39 14.88 -1.23
N ASP A 266 -17.57 13.79 -1.97
CA ASP A 266 -18.87 13.20 -2.29
C ASP A 266 -19.43 12.36 -1.13
N SER A 267 -18.61 11.54 -0.49
CA SER A 267 -19.05 10.69 0.64
C SER A 267 -19.15 11.44 1.97
N ARG A 268 -18.48 12.59 2.07
CA ARG A 268 -18.20 13.34 3.31
C ARG A 268 -17.34 12.59 4.32
N ARG A 269 -16.94 11.35 4.06
CA ARG A 269 -16.13 10.52 4.98
C ARG A 269 -14.65 10.76 4.71
N VAL A 270 -13.90 11.10 5.76
CA VAL A 270 -12.44 11.20 5.71
C VAL A 270 -11.84 9.92 6.26
N PRO A 271 -10.87 9.27 5.58
CA PRO A 271 -10.18 8.10 6.13
C PRO A 271 -9.35 8.49 7.35
N ASN A 272 -9.21 7.57 8.29
CA ASN A 272 -8.35 7.75 9.47
C ASN A 272 -6.86 7.67 9.11
N MET A 273 -6.50 7.00 8.02
CA MET A 273 -5.13 6.80 7.57
C MET A 273 -5.11 6.40 6.09
N VAL A 274 -4.05 6.80 5.38
CA VAL A 274 -3.76 6.35 4.02
C VAL A 274 -2.43 5.58 4.01
N LEU A 275 -2.42 4.37 3.44
CA LEU A 275 -1.24 3.49 3.36
C LEU A 275 -0.82 3.28 1.91
N THR A 276 0.43 3.60 1.58
CA THR A 276 0.98 3.47 0.23
C THR A 276 2.40 2.92 0.21
N ALA A 277 2.93 2.67 -0.98
CA ALA A 277 4.19 1.98 -1.26
C ALA A 277 4.88 2.66 -2.46
N HIS A 278 5.43 1.92 -3.42
CA HIS A 278 6.00 2.35 -4.71
C HIS A 278 7.32 3.11 -4.63
N VAL A 279 7.41 4.02 -3.68
CA VAL A 279 8.62 4.76 -3.35
C VAL A 279 9.46 3.91 -2.42
N HIS A 280 10.70 3.65 -2.81
CA HIS A 280 11.61 2.76 -2.08
C HIS A 280 12.26 3.43 -0.85
N ASN A 281 11.45 3.92 0.06
CA ASN A 281 11.82 4.39 1.39
C ASN A 281 10.59 4.35 2.31
N VAL A 282 10.74 4.77 3.56
CA VAL A 282 9.61 4.90 4.49
C VAL A 282 9.40 6.36 4.85
N GLN A 283 8.14 6.80 4.85
CA GLN A 283 7.73 8.16 5.21
C GLN A 283 6.43 8.14 6.01
N ARG A 284 6.36 8.98 7.04
CA ARG A 284 5.11 9.40 7.67
C ARG A 284 4.88 10.85 7.36
N ILE A 285 3.81 11.13 6.64
CA ILE A 285 3.44 12.47 6.19
C ILE A 285 2.09 12.81 6.81
N GLU A 286 1.95 14.02 7.35
CA GLU A 286 0.69 14.51 7.90
C GLU A 286 0.14 15.65 7.04
N LYS A 287 -1.18 15.61 6.82
CA LYS A 287 -1.91 16.69 6.16
C LYS A 287 -3.19 16.97 6.92
N GLU A 288 -3.43 18.24 7.22
CA GLU A 288 -4.72 18.68 7.76
C GLU A 288 -5.79 18.63 6.67
N ILE A 289 -6.80 17.78 6.86
CA ILE A 289 -7.96 17.65 5.95
C ILE A 289 -9.19 18.29 6.57
N ILE A 290 -9.35 18.16 7.88
CA ILE A 290 -10.37 18.80 8.69
C ILE A 290 -9.64 19.76 9.63
N GLU A 291 -10.19 20.96 9.86
CA GLU A 291 -9.64 21.94 10.80
C GLU A 291 -9.28 21.27 12.14
N ASP A 292 -8.05 21.51 12.62
CA ASP A 292 -7.46 20.94 13.83
C ASP A 292 -7.33 19.39 13.84
N ARG A 293 -7.42 18.72 12.68
CA ARG A 293 -7.25 17.26 12.57
C ARG A 293 -6.40 16.86 11.37
N VAL A 294 -5.27 16.24 11.68
CA VAL A 294 -4.38 15.64 10.68
C VAL A 294 -4.86 14.26 10.25
N THR A 295 -4.72 13.99 8.96
CA THR A 295 -4.78 12.64 8.40
C THR A 295 -3.36 12.21 8.03
N PRO A 296 -2.88 11.06 8.51
CA PRO A 296 -1.58 10.53 8.13
C PRO A 296 -1.63 9.80 6.79
N PHE A 297 -0.58 10.03 6.01
CA PHE A 297 -0.26 9.38 4.75
C PHE A 297 1.10 8.70 4.93
N PHE A 298 1.12 7.38 4.80
CA PHE A 298 2.33 6.59 4.93
C PHE A 298 2.81 6.12 3.57
N VAL A 299 4.11 6.29 3.33
CA VAL A 299 4.85 5.56 2.31
C VAL A 299 5.61 4.46 3.03
N ALA A 300 5.32 3.20 2.74
CA ALA A 300 5.97 2.03 3.32
C ALA A 300 6.47 1.12 2.20
N GLY A 301 7.35 1.63 1.34
CA GLY A 301 7.93 0.90 0.21
C GLY A 301 9.36 0.44 0.45
N ASN A 302 9.77 0.31 1.72
CA ASN A 302 11.11 -0.17 2.08
C ASN A 302 11.12 -1.67 2.42
N GLY A 303 10.24 -2.48 1.82
CA GLY A 303 9.99 -3.87 2.22
C GLY A 303 11.05 -4.91 1.84
N GLY A 304 12.02 -4.54 0.99
CA GLY A 304 13.11 -5.46 0.62
C GLY A 304 13.69 -5.25 -0.78
N TYR A 305 13.03 -4.45 -1.62
CA TYR A 305 13.58 -4.12 -2.94
C TYR A 305 14.95 -3.43 -2.81
N TYR A 306 15.91 -3.86 -3.65
CA TYR A 306 17.33 -3.60 -3.39
C TYR A 306 17.77 -2.13 -3.51
N HIS A 307 16.99 -1.28 -4.19
CA HIS A 307 17.38 0.10 -4.50
C HIS A 307 16.52 1.08 -3.74
N LEU A 308 16.95 1.45 -2.53
CA LEU A 308 16.33 2.53 -1.78
C LEU A 308 16.57 3.89 -2.46
N HIS A 309 15.58 4.77 -2.35
CA HIS A 309 15.61 6.10 -2.95
C HIS A 309 15.72 7.19 -1.88
N HIS A 310 16.38 8.30 -2.22
CA HIS A 310 16.71 9.34 -1.27
C HIS A 310 15.55 10.29 -1.01
N LEU A 311 15.44 10.75 0.24
CA LEU A 311 14.52 11.81 0.59
C LEU A 311 15.02 13.16 0.08
N THR A 312 14.09 14.00 -0.35
CA THR A 312 14.32 15.37 -0.81
C THR A 312 13.99 16.43 0.24
N ALA A 313 13.51 15.99 1.41
CA ALA A 313 13.12 16.81 2.55
C ALA A 313 13.55 16.18 3.88
N ALA A 314 13.65 17.00 4.92
CA ALA A 314 13.91 16.55 6.28
C ALA A 314 12.61 16.48 7.09
N ALA A 315 12.58 15.65 8.14
CA ALA A 315 11.48 15.66 9.09
C ALA A 315 11.27 17.09 9.65
N GLY A 316 10.02 17.54 9.63
CA GLY A 316 9.60 18.90 9.97
C GLY A 316 9.36 19.81 8.76
N ASP A 317 9.88 19.48 7.58
CA ASP A 317 9.62 20.24 6.35
C ASP A 317 8.14 20.12 5.92
N VAL A 318 7.62 21.20 5.35
CA VAL A 318 6.27 21.33 4.81
C VAL A 318 6.38 21.67 3.32
N ASP A 319 5.58 21.01 2.48
CA ASP A 319 5.41 21.42 1.09
C ASP A 319 4.48 22.64 1.03
N ASP A 320 4.96 23.75 0.48
CA ASP A 320 4.21 25.01 0.39
C ASP A 320 2.97 24.91 -0.53
N ASN A 321 2.94 23.96 -1.47
CA ASN A 321 1.83 23.83 -2.42
C ASN A 321 0.69 22.97 -1.86
N THR A 322 1.04 21.84 -1.24
CA THR A 322 0.04 20.89 -0.74
C THR A 322 -0.25 21.10 0.74
N GLY A 323 0.67 21.69 1.51
CA GLY A 323 0.61 21.74 2.97
C GLY A 323 0.91 20.40 3.65
N ALA A 324 1.38 19.39 2.90
CA ALA A 324 1.80 18.12 3.46
C ALA A 324 3.12 18.30 4.25
N LYS A 325 3.18 17.72 5.44
CA LYS A 325 4.35 17.83 6.34
C LYS A 325 5.00 16.47 6.53
N LEU A 326 6.30 16.38 6.25
CA LEU A 326 7.07 15.16 6.54
C LEU A 326 7.34 15.09 8.05
N MET A 327 6.79 14.08 8.72
CA MET A 327 6.95 13.89 10.17
C MET A 327 8.10 12.94 10.50
N PHE A 328 8.27 11.91 9.68
CA PHE A 328 9.37 10.96 9.77
C PHE A 328 9.73 10.47 8.36
N GLY A 329 11.00 10.22 8.12
CA GLY A 329 11.45 9.57 6.90
C GLY A 329 12.78 8.84 7.11
N ASN A 330 12.93 7.67 6.49
CA ASN A 330 14.19 6.94 6.41
C ASN A 330 14.38 6.38 4.99
N ASP A 331 15.52 6.69 4.39
CA ASP A 331 15.95 6.30 3.04
C ASP A 331 17.19 5.40 3.02
N LYS A 332 17.52 4.78 4.15
CA LYS A 332 18.77 4.02 4.35
C LYS A 332 18.54 2.57 4.71
N ASP A 333 17.41 2.29 5.33
CA ASP A 333 17.10 1.00 5.92
C ASP A 333 15.80 0.46 5.33
N HIS A 334 15.78 -0.86 5.13
CA HIS A 334 14.57 -1.60 4.83
C HIS A 334 13.71 -1.70 6.09
N GLY A 335 12.52 -2.29 6.01
CA GLY A 335 11.66 -2.38 7.18
C GLY A 335 10.22 -2.73 6.87
N PHE A 336 9.38 -2.51 7.86
CA PHE A 336 7.94 -2.70 7.79
C PHE A 336 7.26 -1.89 8.90
N MET A 337 5.94 -1.75 8.82
CA MET A 337 5.15 -1.21 9.92
C MET A 337 4.31 -2.29 10.59
N THR A 338 4.17 -2.20 11.92
CA THR A 338 3.21 -2.97 12.69
C THR A 338 2.12 -2.03 13.18
N LEU A 339 0.86 -2.29 12.80
CA LEU A 339 -0.31 -1.53 13.23
C LEU A 339 -1.11 -2.33 14.25
N SER A 340 -1.55 -1.67 15.33
CA SER A 340 -2.45 -2.19 16.35
C SER A 340 -3.67 -1.27 16.44
N VAL A 341 -4.83 -1.76 16.01
CA VAL A 341 -6.08 -1.00 15.98
C VAL A 341 -7.01 -1.49 17.08
N ASP A 342 -7.43 -0.56 17.94
CA ASP A 342 -8.48 -0.76 18.94
C ASP A 342 -9.69 0.15 18.63
N LYS A 343 -10.65 0.25 19.56
CA LYS A 343 -11.86 1.06 19.33
C LYS A 343 -11.57 2.57 19.24
N ASP A 344 -10.49 3.02 19.86
CA ASP A 344 -10.17 4.43 20.08
C ASP A 344 -9.01 4.89 19.19
N ASN A 345 -8.04 4.00 18.92
CA ASN A 345 -6.76 4.35 18.32
C ASN A 345 -6.29 3.37 17.24
N ILE A 346 -5.60 3.94 16.26
CA ILE A 346 -4.66 3.24 15.38
C ILE A 346 -3.26 3.55 15.92
N ASN A 347 -2.64 2.59 16.58
CA ASN A 347 -1.25 2.68 17.04
C ASN A 347 -0.34 2.01 16.02
N GLY A 348 0.87 2.53 15.84
CA GLY A 348 1.83 1.89 14.95
C GLY A 348 3.28 2.11 15.33
N THR A 349 4.10 1.17 14.91
CA THR A 349 5.56 1.19 15.02
C THR A 349 6.17 0.92 13.65
N ILE A 350 7.13 1.75 13.26
CA ILE A 350 7.98 1.51 12.10
C ILE A 350 9.23 0.80 12.59
N THR A 351 9.45 -0.43 12.12
CA THR A 351 10.68 -1.19 12.37
C THR A 351 11.59 -1.04 11.17
N LEU A 352 12.80 -0.55 11.42
CA LEU A 352 13.87 -0.45 10.42
C LEU A 352 14.75 -1.69 10.54
N VAL A 353 15.22 -2.21 9.42
CA VAL A 353 16.09 -3.37 9.31
C VAL A 353 17.26 -2.96 8.45
N ASP A 354 18.45 -2.94 9.04
CA ASP A 354 19.66 -2.58 8.31
C ASP A 354 20.09 -3.69 7.33
N LYS A 355 21.10 -3.39 6.52
CA LYS A 355 21.65 -4.37 5.54
C LYS A 355 22.20 -5.65 6.16
N ASN A 356 22.47 -5.68 7.47
CA ASN A 356 22.97 -6.84 8.20
C ASN A 356 21.84 -7.64 8.88
N GLY A 357 20.59 -7.18 8.75
CA GLY A 357 19.42 -7.79 9.38
C GLY A 357 19.21 -7.37 10.83
N GLU A 358 19.87 -6.31 11.30
CA GLU A 358 19.64 -5.77 12.63
C GLU A 358 18.41 -4.87 12.64
N ALA A 359 17.43 -5.21 13.49
CA ALA A 359 16.22 -4.43 13.66
C ALA A 359 16.41 -3.28 14.66
N SER A 360 15.86 -2.12 14.33
CA SER A 360 15.77 -0.96 15.22
C SER A 360 14.38 -0.31 15.12
N GLN A 361 14.01 0.46 16.15
CA GLN A 361 12.78 1.24 16.12
C GLN A 361 13.02 2.55 15.37
N GLY A 362 12.29 2.77 14.28
CA GLY A 362 12.33 4.00 13.50
C GLY A 362 11.42 5.08 14.07
N ASP A 363 10.11 4.81 14.09
CA ASP A 363 9.08 5.76 14.55
C ASP A 363 7.94 5.04 15.27
N THR A 364 7.21 5.78 16.09
CA THR A 364 5.99 5.31 16.76
C THR A 364 4.93 6.40 16.72
N PHE A 365 3.68 6.03 16.48
CA PHE A 365 2.60 6.99 16.30
C PHE A 365 1.26 6.45 16.80
N THR A 366 0.34 7.38 17.07
CA THR A 366 -1.04 7.09 17.46
C THR A 366 -1.97 8.08 16.78
N TYR A 367 -3.00 7.57 16.11
CA TYR A 367 -4.06 8.36 15.47
C TYR A 367 -5.44 7.89 15.93
N PRO A 368 -6.45 8.76 15.98
CA PRO A 368 -7.80 8.37 16.40
C PRO A 368 -8.44 7.41 15.39
N ALA A 369 -9.08 6.36 15.89
CA ALA A 369 -9.85 5.38 15.10
C ALA A 369 -11.30 5.84 14.83
N ALA A 370 -11.79 6.85 15.54
CA ALA A 370 -13.16 7.34 15.39
C ALA A 370 -13.44 7.85 13.97
N ALA A 371 -14.64 7.58 13.45
CA ALA A 371 -15.05 8.07 12.13
C ALA A 371 -14.97 9.61 12.02
N GLN A 372 -14.44 10.08 10.89
CA GLN A 372 -14.21 11.50 10.63
C GLN A 372 -15.03 11.95 9.41
N PHE A 373 -15.61 13.15 9.49
CA PHE A 373 -16.46 13.67 8.43
C PHE A 373 -16.14 15.13 8.14
N LEU A 374 -16.23 15.51 6.86
CA LEU A 374 -16.13 16.91 6.46
C LEU A 374 -17.32 17.73 7.02
N PRO A 375 -17.09 18.93 7.60
CA PRO A 375 -18.16 19.83 7.99
C PRO A 375 -19.04 20.22 6.78
N GLY A 376 -20.35 20.37 6.93
CA GLY A 376 -21.35 20.29 5.82
C GLY A 376 -21.05 21.02 4.50
N ASN A 377 -20.47 22.22 4.53
CA ASN A 377 -20.18 23.01 3.32
C ASN A 377 -18.69 23.04 2.92
N VAL A 378 -17.84 22.28 3.61
CA VAL A 378 -16.40 22.22 3.33
C VAL A 378 -16.15 21.28 2.16
N VAL A 379 -15.36 21.74 1.19
CA VAL A 379 -14.80 20.94 0.10
C VAL A 379 -13.29 21.05 0.26
N ILE A 380 -12.59 19.93 0.16
CA ILE A 380 -11.13 19.88 0.33
C ILE A 380 -10.43 19.80 -1.02
N ASN A 381 -9.17 20.22 -1.01
CA ASN A 381 -8.19 19.92 -2.04
C ASN A 381 -7.01 19.16 -1.40
N LEU A 382 -6.54 18.07 -2.00
CA LEU A 382 -5.40 17.27 -1.56
C LEU A 382 -4.14 17.58 -2.39
#